data_AF-A0A1I6HJG7-F1
#
_entry.id   AF-A0A1I6HJG7-F1
#
_cell.length_a   1.000
_cell.length_b   1.000
_cell.length_c   1.000
_cell.angle_alpha   90.00
_cell.angle_beta   90.00
_cell.angle_gamma   90.00
#
_symmetry.space_group_name_H-M   'P 1'
#
loop_
_entity.id
_entity.type
_entity.pdbx_description
1 polymer ?
#
loop_
_entity_poly.entity_id
_entity_poly.type
_entity_poly.pdbx_seq_one_letter_code
_entity_poly.pdbx_strand_id
1 'polypeptide(L)'
;MVDEPGPRLPLYVRDVLQTAAAVVLVGALLFTLTGVWPPMVAVESPSMEPHIDTGDMVVVSDVGRYAGAAADDHGIVTRAEADGYTRFSAAGDVVVYMPPGRVGSPIIHRAQFHVEEGENWYDEADPDAIGSHVDDCEELANCPAPNAGYITKGDNNARYDQVTGLAPPVDPDWVRAKAQVRVPFLGWIRLALSSLF
;
A
#
# COMPACT_ATOMS: atom_id res chain seq x y z
N MET A 1 -52.18 19.94 32.93
CA MET A 1 -50.72 20.13 32.91
C MET A 1 -50.11 18.85 32.39
N VAL A 2 -49.43 18.98 31.26
CA VAL A 2 -48.37 18.13 30.67
C VAL A 2 -48.54 16.61 30.78
N ASP A 3 -49.02 16.02 29.68
CA ASP A 3 -48.74 14.62 29.33
C ASP A 3 -47.26 14.58 28.91
N GLU A 4 -46.37 14.09 29.78
CA GLU A 4 -44.96 13.88 29.41
C GLU A 4 -44.88 12.61 28.55
N PRO A 5 -44.54 12.70 27.26
CA PRO A 5 -44.35 11.51 26.46
C PRO A 5 -43.09 10.81 26.97
N GLY A 6 -43.27 9.69 27.67
CA GLY A 6 -42.18 8.83 28.13
C GLY A 6 -41.22 8.47 26.99
N PRO A 7 -39.96 8.11 27.31
CA PRO A 7 -38.92 7.90 26.31
C PRO A 7 -39.39 6.86 25.28
N ARG A 8 -39.40 7.25 24.00
CA ARG A 8 -39.82 6.40 22.87
C ARG A 8 -38.74 5.35 22.56
N LEU A 9 -38.44 4.48 23.52
CA LEU A 9 -37.46 3.39 23.44
C LEU A 9 -37.52 2.60 22.11
N PRO A 10 -38.70 2.29 21.52
CA PRO A 10 -38.77 1.60 20.23
C PRO A 10 -38.24 2.42 19.05
N LEU A 11 -38.38 3.75 19.07
CA LEU A 11 -37.82 4.62 18.03
C LEU A 11 -36.30 4.72 18.19
N TYR A 12 -35.81 4.91 19.41
CA TYR A 12 -34.37 5.00 19.68
C TYR A 12 -33.63 3.73 19.27
N VAL A 13 -34.19 2.56 19.57
CA VAL A 13 -33.64 1.26 19.13
C VAL A 13 -33.66 1.13 17.61
N ARG A 14 -34.75 1.53 16.95
CA ARG A 14 -34.86 1.52 15.49
C ARG A 14 -33.80 2.42 14.85
N ASP A 15 -33.62 3.63 15.34
CA ASP A 15 -32.66 4.60 14.80
C ASP A 15 -31.22 4.09 14.96
N VAL A 16 -30.90 3.50 16.12
CA VAL A 16 -29.60 2.84 16.36
C VAL A 16 -29.40 1.67 15.40
N LEU A 17 -30.39 0.79 15.24
CA LEU A 17 -30.29 -0.36 14.34
C LEU A 17 -30.17 0.07 12.87
N GLN A 18 -30.91 1.10 12.44
CA GLN A 18 -30.82 1.64 11.09
C GLN A 18 -29.45 2.27 10.83
N THR A 19 -28.89 2.99 11.80
CA THR A 19 -27.55 3.57 11.71
C THR A 19 -26.49 2.48 11.64
N ALA A 20 -26.56 1.47 12.52
CA ALA A 20 -25.66 0.33 12.51
C ALA A 20 -25.76 -0.45 11.19
N ALA A 21 -26.97 -0.71 10.70
CA ALA A 21 -27.20 -1.37 9.42
C ALA A 21 -26.62 -0.55 8.25
N ALA A 22 -26.80 0.77 8.23
CA ALA A 22 -26.22 1.63 7.21
C ALA A 22 -24.69 1.56 7.21
N VAL A 23 -24.04 1.61 8.38
CA VAL A 23 -22.57 1.49 8.49
C VAL A 23 -22.09 0.12 7.99
N VAL A 24 -22.77 -0.97 8.39
CA VAL A 24 -22.44 -2.32 7.92
C VAL A 24 -22.62 -2.44 6.42
N LEU A 25 -23.68 -1.88 5.84
CA LEU A 25 -23.93 -1.89 4.40
C LEU A 25 -22.84 -1.13 3.64
N VAL A 26 -22.42 0.05 4.13
CA VAL A 26 -21.31 0.81 3.52
C VAL A 26 -20.00 0.02 3.63
N GLY A 27 -19.69 -0.56 4.80
CA GLY A 27 -18.49 -1.36 5.00
C GLY A 27 -18.47 -2.61 4.10
N ALA A 28 -19.59 -3.32 4.00
CA ALA A 28 -19.74 -4.48 3.14
C ALA A 28 -19.61 -4.09 1.66
N LEU A 29 -20.17 -2.96 1.23
CA LEU A 29 -20.01 -2.44 -0.13
C LEU A 29 -18.54 -2.14 -0.42
N LEU A 30 -17.85 -1.40 0.46
CA LEU A 30 -16.44 -1.10 0.29
C LEU A 30 -15.59 -2.37 0.22
N PHE A 31 -15.78 -3.31 1.15
CA PHE A 31 -15.10 -4.61 1.13
C PHE A 31 -15.42 -5.41 -0.15
N THR A 32 -16.66 -5.37 -0.62
CA THR A 32 -17.05 -6.03 -1.88
C THR A 32 -16.32 -5.43 -3.07
N LEU A 33 -16.03 -4.12 -3.08
CA LEU A 33 -15.31 -3.45 -4.15
C LEU A 33 -13.78 -3.60 -4.03
N THR A 34 -13.22 -3.52 -2.82
CA THR A 34 -11.76 -3.54 -2.59
C THR A 34 -11.20 -4.91 -2.26
N GLY A 35 -11.91 -5.77 -1.53
CA GLY A 35 -11.47 -7.11 -1.14
C GLY A 35 -10.56 -7.12 0.08
N VAL A 36 -10.24 -5.95 0.60
CA VAL A 36 -9.35 -5.75 1.74
C VAL A 36 -10.01 -4.81 2.74
N TRP A 37 -9.73 -5.04 4.02
CA TRP A 37 -10.10 -4.16 5.10
C TRP A 37 -8.85 -3.79 5.90
N PRO A 38 -8.55 -2.50 6.12
CA PRO A 38 -9.32 -1.33 5.68
C PRO A 38 -9.21 -1.09 4.15
N PRO A 39 -10.24 -0.51 3.51
CA PRO A 39 -10.25 -0.27 2.06
C PRO A 39 -9.40 0.93 1.63
N MET A 40 -8.81 1.66 2.59
CA MET A 40 -8.05 2.88 2.36
C MET A 40 -6.94 3.03 3.39
N VAL A 41 -5.83 3.64 2.98
CA VAL A 41 -4.67 3.97 3.83
C VAL A 41 -4.35 5.47 3.70
N ALA A 42 -3.90 6.09 4.80
CA ALA A 42 -3.41 7.47 4.75
C ALA A 42 -1.90 7.49 4.56
N VAL A 43 -1.42 8.47 3.80
CA VAL A 43 -0.01 8.61 3.46
C VAL A 43 0.63 9.57 4.47
N GLU A 44 1.63 9.07 5.19
CA GLU A 44 2.24 9.77 6.32
C GLU A 44 3.65 10.31 6.00
N SER A 45 4.17 9.96 4.82
CA SER A 45 5.56 10.18 4.41
C SER A 45 5.64 10.73 2.98
N PRO A 46 6.63 11.59 2.67
CA PRO A 46 6.86 12.13 1.32
C PRO A 46 7.54 11.14 0.37
N SER A 47 7.75 9.88 0.77
CA SER A 47 8.49 8.88 0.00
C SER A 47 7.87 8.52 -1.35
N MET A 48 6.59 8.83 -1.57
CA MET A 48 5.86 8.58 -2.82
C MET A 48 5.58 9.84 -3.64
N GLU A 49 6.10 11.00 -3.23
CA GLU A 49 5.96 12.24 -3.99
C GLU A 49 6.74 12.16 -5.32
N PRO A 50 6.29 12.85 -6.38
CA PRO A 50 5.08 13.67 -6.49
C PRO A 50 3.83 12.85 -6.87
N HIS A 51 3.91 11.52 -6.93
CA HIS A 51 2.82 10.69 -7.45
C HIS A 51 1.70 10.45 -6.43
N ILE A 52 2.07 10.38 -5.14
CA ILE A 52 1.16 10.33 -4.00
C ILE A 52 1.67 11.29 -2.94
N ASP A 53 0.86 12.28 -2.59
CA ASP A 53 1.26 13.38 -1.71
C ASP A 53 1.09 13.01 -0.23
N THR A 54 1.92 13.59 0.64
CA THR A 54 1.74 13.47 2.08
C THR A 54 0.35 13.99 2.51
N GLY A 55 -0.39 13.17 3.25
CA GLY A 55 -1.76 13.46 3.69
C GLY A 55 -2.85 13.11 2.67
N ASP A 56 -2.51 12.45 1.57
CA ASP A 56 -3.50 11.80 0.70
C ASP A 56 -4.12 10.58 1.38
N MET A 57 -5.37 10.28 1.02
CA MET A 57 -5.99 8.98 1.29
C MET A 57 -5.91 8.14 0.03
N VAL A 58 -5.36 6.94 0.12
CA VAL A 58 -5.22 6.01 -1.00
C VAL A 58 -6.22 4.88 -0.83
N VAL A 59 -7.12 4.72 -1.80
CA VAL A 59 -7.97 3.54 -1.93
C VAL A 59 -7.12 2.38 -2.39
N VAL A 60 -7.23 1.26 -1.67
CA VAL A 60 -6.46 0.05 -1.93
C VAL A 60 -7.38 -1.12 -2.26
N SER A 61 -6.87 -2.11 -2.98
CA SER A 61 -7.57 -3.37 -3.25
C SER A 61 -6.72 -4.58 -2.92
N ASP A 62 -7.37 -5.73 -2.82
CA ASP A 62 -6.72 -7.03 -2.92
C ASP A 62 -5.86 -7.11 -4.19
N VAL A 63 -4.74 -7.85 -4.12
CA VAL A 63 -3.71 -7.87 -5.17
C VAL A 63 -4.22 -8.42 -6.49
N GLY A 64 -5.11 -9.42 -6.46
CA GLY A 64 -5.71 -10.01 -7.65
C GLY A 64 -6.81 -9.16 -8.28
N ARG A 65 -7.26 -8.09 -7.60
CA ARG A 65 -8.31 -7.22 -8.12
C ARG A 65 -7.75 -6.10 -8.98
N TYR A 66 -8.39 -5.90 -10.12
CA TYR A 66 -8.00 -4.86 -11.08
C TYR A 66 -6.53 -4.97 -11.51
N ALA A 67 -6.03 -6.20 -11.64
CA ALA A 67 -4.69 -6.49 -12.13
C ALA A 67 -4.51 -5.97 -13.56
N GLY A 68 -3.34 -5.40 -13.85
CA GLY A 68 -2.97 -5.02 -15.21
C GLY A 68 -2.76 -6.26 -16.08
N ALA A 69 -2.77 -6.07 -17.40
CA ALA A 69 -2.60 -7.20 -18.33
C ALA A 69 -1.22 -7.87 -18.22
N ALA A 70 -0.19 -7.10 -17.84
CA ALA A 70 1.18 -7.57 -17.61
C ALA A 70 1.44 -7.96 -16.15
N ALA A 71 0.38 -8.27 -15.39
CA ALA A 71 0.55 -8.70 -14.01
C ALA A 71 1.12 -10.12 -13.96
N ASP A 72 1.99 -10.35 -13.00
CA ASP A 72 2.47 -11.69 -12.65
C ASP A 72 1.37 -12.56 -12.01
N ASP A 73 1.75 -13.77 -11.61
CA ASP A 73 0.87 -14.74 -10.96
C ASP A 73 0.31 -14.25 -9.61
N HIS A 74 0.90 -13.20 -9.03
CA HIS A 74 0.46 -12.55 -7.79
C HIS A 74 -0.39 -11.29 -8.03
N GLY A 75 -0.67 -10.95 -9.29
CA GLY A 75 -1.50 -9.81 -9.66
C GLY A 75 -0.78 -8.46 -9.62
N ILE A 76 0.56 -8.47 -9.57
CA ILE A 76 1.41 -7.29 -9.48
C ILE A 76 2.08 -7.04 -10.84
N VAL A 77 2.01 -5.80 -11.30
CA VAL A 77 2.78 -5.34 -12.47
C VAL A 77 4.01 -4.61 -11.96
N THR A 78 5.21 -5.13 -12.23
CA THR A 78 6.45 -4.44 -11.87
C THR A 78 6.71 -3.25 -12.81
N ARG A 79 7.61 -2.33 -12.43
CA ARG A 79 8.02 -1.24 -13.32
C ARG A 79 8.73 -1.78 -14.56
N ALA A 80 9.59 -2.78 -14.40
CA ALA A 80 10.36 -3.40 -15.47
C ALA A 80 9.44 -4.06 -16.54
N GLU A 81 8.32 -4.64 -16.10
CA GLU A 81 7.40 -5.39 -16.97
C GLU A 81 6.12 -4.62 -17.33
N ALA A 82 6.08 -3.31 -17.04
CA ALA A 82 4.83 -2.57 -17.12
C ALA A 82 4.19 -2.51 -18.51
N ASP A 83 4.96 -2.58 -19.60
CA ASP A 83 4.47 -2.55 -20.99
C ASP A 83 3.35 -1.50 -21.22
N GLY A 84 3.60 -0.24 -20.82
CA GLY A 84 2.65 0.87 -20.94
C GLY A 84 1.56 0.95 -19.85
N TYR A 85 1.44 -0.06 -18.98
CA TYR A 85 0.64 0.02 -17.76
C TYR A 85 1.21 1.08 -16.82
N THR A 86 0.34 1.92 -16.27
CA THR A 86 0.73 2.96 -15.32
C THR A 86 -0.19 3.01 -14.12
N ARG A 87 0.38 3.35 -12.97
CA ARG A 87 -0.32 3.64 -11.72
C ARG A 87 0.29 4.89 -11.09
N PHE A 88 -0.57 5.87 -10.78
CA PHE A 88 -0.18 7.20 -10.32
C PHE A 88 0.81 7.89 -11.28
N SER A 89 0.51 7.87 -12.58
CA SER A 89 1.29 8.51 -13.65
C SER A 89 2.72 7.99 -13.86
N ALA A 90 3.07 6.85 -13.24
CA ALA A 90 4.34 6.16 -13.45
C ALA A 90 4.11 4.66 -13.70
N ALA A 91 5.07 4.02 -14.37
CA ALA A 91 5.02 2.61 -14.72
C ALA A 91 4.98 1.68 -13.49
N GLY A 92 4.27 0.56 -13.60
CA GLY A 92 4.16 -0.45 -12.54
C GLY A 92 3.19 -0.10 -11.42
N ASP A 93 2.90 -1.08 -10.57
CA ASP A 93 2.02 -0.99 -9.42
C ASP A 93 2.71 -0.38 -8.18
N VAL A 94 1.89 0.25 -7.35
CA VAL A 94 2.27 0.68 -5.99
C VAL A 94 1.63 -0.28 -5.01
N VAL A 95 2.44 -0.93 -4.18
CA VAL A 95 2.03 -2.00 -3.28
C VAL A 95 2.13 -1.55 -1.82
N VAL A 96 1.20 -2.01 -1.01
CA VAL A 96 1.22 -1.84 0.45
C VAL A 96 1.66 -3.16 1.06
N TYR A 97 2.78 -3.16 1.77
CA TYR A 97 3.38 -4.38 2.31
C TYR A 97 3.86 -4.20 3.75
N MET A 98 4.01 -5.33 4.45
CA MET A 98 4.47 -5.37 5.84
C MET A 98 5.47 -6.52 6.02
N PRO A 99 6.79 -6.24 5.94
CA PRO A 99 7.80 -7.27 6.11
C PRO A 99 7.79 -7.80 7.55
N PRO A 100 8.23 -9.06 7.75
CA PRO A 100 8.24 -9.70 9.07
C PRO A 100 9.07 -8.88 10.07
N GLY A 101 8.59 -8.79 11.31
CA GLY A 101 9.27 -8.07 12.39
C GLY A 101 9.08 -6.55 12.38
N ARG A 102 8.47 -5.96 11.32
CA ARG A 102 8.12 -4.53 11.33
C ARG A 102 7.04 -4.26 12.37
N VAL A 103 7.26 -3.25 13.20
CA VAL A 103 6.28 -2.70 14.15
C VAL A 103 5.83 -1.33 13.64
N GLY A 104 4.52 -1.10 13.58
CA GLY A 104 3.93 0.18 13.14
C GLY A 104 3.21 0.11 11.80
N SER A 105 3.19 1.24 11.08
CA SER A 105 2.46 1.39 9.81
C SER A 105 3.11 0.57 8.67
N PRO A 106 2.30 -0.02 7.77
CA PRO A 106 2.80 -0.69 6.57
C PRO A 106 3.54 0.29 5.65
N ILE A 107 4.37 -0.24 4.75
CA ILE A 107 5.09 0.55 3.74
C ILE A 107 4.25 0.58 2.47
N ILE A 108 4.23 1.71 1.77
CA ILE A 108 3.60 1.88 0.47
C ILE A 108 4.65 2.35 -0.53
N HIS A 109 5.13 1.48 -1.41
CA HIS A 109 6.15 1.81 -2.41
C HIS A 109 5.88 1.10 -3.74
N ARG A 110 6.57 1.53 -4.79
CA ARG A 110 6.42 0.96 -6.14
C ARG A 110 7.23 -0.32 -6.30
N ALA A 111 6.61 -1.34 -6.88
CA ALA A 111 7.29 -2.56 -7.30
C ALA A 111 8.14 -2.26 -8.54
N GLN A 112 9.45 -2.48 -8.45
CA GLN A 112 10.40 -2.10 -9.49
C GLN A 112 10.63 -3.26 -10.43
N PHE A 113 11.00 -4.42 -9.89
CA PHE A 113 11.17 -5.68 -10.60
C PHE A 113 11.09 -6.85 -9.61
N HIS A 114 10.96 -8.07 -10.13
CA HIS A 114 10.92 -9.31 -9.34
C HIS A 114 12.28 -10.00 -9.38
N VAL A 115 12.65 -10.67 -8.28
CA VAL A 115 13.89 -11.44 -8.17
C VAL A 115 13.60 -12.82 -7.56
N GLU A 116 14.37 -13.82 -7.95
CA GLU A 116 14.34 -15.17 -7.40
C GLU A 116 15.30 -15.33 -6.21
N GLU A 117 15.08 -16.35 -5.37
CA GLU A 117 16.01 -16.66 -4.29
C GLU A 117 17.40 -17.01 -4.83
N GLY A 118 18.43 -16.37 -4.26
CA GLY A 118 19.83 -16.51 -4.67
C GLY A 118 20.20 -15.70 -5.91
N GLU A 119 19.29 -14.91 -6.47
CA GLU A 119 19.56 -14.10 -7.65
C GLU A 119 20.50 -12.92 -7.35
N ASN A 120 21.44 -12.69 -8.26
CA ASN A 120 22.21 -11.45 -8.30
C ASN A 120 21.35 -10.37 -8.98
N TRP A 121 20.68 -9.57 -8.16
CA TRP A 121 19.83 -8.49 -8.66
C TRP A 121 20.57 -7.17 -8.88
N TYR A 122 21.87 -7.10 -8.59
CA TYR A 122 22.70 -5.90 -8.87
C TYR A 122 22.70 -5.57 -10.37
N ASP A 123 22.73 -6.59 -11.23
CA ASP A 123 22.81 -6.42 -12.69
C ASP A 123 21.54 -5.83 -13.31
N GLU A 124 20.38 -6.01 -12.66
CA GLU A 124 19.10 -5.44 -13.09
C GLU A 124 18.80 -4.08 -12.43
N ALA A 125 19.44 -3.81 -11.29
CA ALA A 125 19.19 -2.62 -10.50
C ALA A 125 19.55 -1.33 -11.23
N ASP A 126 18.79 -0.26 -11.00
CA ASP A 126 19.17 1.09 -11.38
C ASP A 126 20.42 1.52 -10.58
N PRO A 127 21.57 1.81 -11.23
CA PRO A 127 22.80 2.23 -10.55
C PRO A 127 22.60 3.43 -9.61
N ASP A 128 21.71 4.35 -10.00
CA ASP A 128 21.40 5.54 -9.19
C ASP A 128 20.60 5.19 -7.93
N ALA A 129 19.95 4.04 -7.88
CA ALA A 129 19.16 3.57 -6.75
C ALA A 129 19.90 2.57 -5.82
N ILE A 130 21.10 2.13 -6.17
CA ILE A 130 21.95 1.27 -5.32
C ILE A 130 23.08 2.05 -4.63
N GLY A 131 23.72 3.00 -5.32
CA GLY A 131 24.84 3.75 -4.77
C GLY A 131 26.05 3.82 -5.68
N SER A 132 26.68 4.98 -5.73
CA SER A 132 27.84 5.24 -6.58
C SER A 132 29.15 4.56 -6.14
N HIS A 133 29.12 3.82 -5.03
CA HIS A 133 30.28 3.11 -4.45
C HIS A 133 29.97 1.63 -4.22
N VAL A 134 28.93 1.12 -4.88
CA VAL A 134 28.57 -0.29 -4.85
C VAL A 134 29.05 -0.86 -6.18
N ASP A 135 30.05 -1.73 -6.13
CA ASP A 135 30.68 -2.30 -7.33
C ASP A 135 30.11 -3.68 -7.69
N ASP A 136 29.51 -4.38 -6.73
CA ASP A 136 28.88 -5.68 -6.95
C ASP A 136 27.77 -6.01 -5.93
N CYS A 137 27.19 -7.20 -6.12
CA CYS A 137 26.13 -7.76 -5.29
C CYS A 137 26.59 -8.04 -3.84
N GLU A 138 27.84 -8.41 -3.60
CA GLU A 138 28.30 -8.75 -2.25
C GLU A 138 28.36 -7.51 -1.34
N GLU A 139 28.44 -6.32 -1.93
CA GLU A 139 28.40 -5.03 -1.24
C GLU A 139 26.97 -4.57 -0.90
N LEU A 140 25.95 -5.20 -1.47
CA LEU A 140 24.54 -4.88 -1.24
C LEU A 140 23.93 -5.70 -0.11
N ALA A 141 23.18 -5.03 0.76
CA ALA A 141 22.29 -5.72 1.67
C ALA A 141 21.22 -6.49 0.87
N ASN A 142 21.02 -7.75 1.24
CA ASN A 142 20.08 -8.67 0.57
C ASN A 142 20.44 -9.02 -0.87
N CYS A 143 21.72 -9.00 -1.24
CA CYS A 143 22.21 -9.53 -2.51
C CYS A 143 23.35 -10.54 -2.24
N PRO A 144 23.32 -11.76 -2.79
CA PRO A 144 22.22 -12.34 -3.57
C PRO A 144 20.90 -12.36 -2.78
N ALA A 145 19.77 -12.34 -3.49
CA ALA A 145 18.45 -12.22 -2.88
C ALA A 145 18.21 -13.35 -1.84
N PRO A 146 17.92 -13.02 -0.56
CA PRO A 146 17.73 -14.04 0.47
C PRO A 146 16.39 -14.79 0.35
N ASN A 147 15.47 -14.28 -0.48
CA ASN A 147 14.19 -14.87 -0.81
C ASN A 147 13.70 -14.31 -2.15
N ALA A 148 12.81 -15.03 -2.82
CA ALA A 148 12.12 -14.51 -3.99
C ALA A 148 11.14 -13.38 -3.59
N GLY A 149 10.94 -12.40 -4.48
CA GLY A 149 10.00 -11.32 -4.26
C GLY A 149 10.36 -10.04 -5.01
N TYR A 150 9.77 -8.92 -4.60
CA TYR A 150 9.91 -7.66 -5.32
C TYR A 150 10.99 -6.76 -4.73
N ILE A 151 11.83 -6.21 -5.60
CA ILE A 151 12.61 -5.03 -5.28
C ILE A 151 11.66 -3.82 -5.33
N THR A 152 11.65 -3.03 -4.26
CA THR A 152 10.70 -1.92 -4.09
C THR A 152 11.41 -0.61 -3.82
N LYS A 153 10.78 0.50 -4.20
CA LYS A 153 11.32 1.84 -3.98
C LYS A 153 10.21 2.87 -3.92
N GLY A 154 10.31 3.77 -2.95
CA GLY A 154 9.52 4.99 -2.93
C GLY A 154 9.86 5.88 -4.12
N ASP A 155 8.85 6.45 -4.78
CA ASP A 155 9.05 7.27 -5.97
C ASP A 155 9.96 8.49 -5.71
N ASN A 156 9.97 9.01 -4.49
CA ASN A 156 10.83 10.11 -4.02
C ASN A 156 12.08 9.64 -3.24
N ASN A 157 12.29 8.33 -3.10
CA ASN A 157 13.46 7.82 -2.38
C ASN A 157 14.68 7.81 -3.30
N ALA A 158 15.87 8.06 -2.74
CA ALA A 158 17.12 7.98 -3.51
C ALA A 158 17.59 6.54 -3.74
N ARG A 159 17.16 5.58 -2.91
CA ARG A 159 17.63 4.20 -2.93
C ARG A 159 16.48 3.20 -2.87
N TYR A 160 16.73 1.96 -3.28
CA TYR A 160 15.81 0.85 -3.05
C TYR A 160 15.61 0.57 -1.55
N ASP A 161 14.46 -0.02 -1.23
CA ASP A 161 14.13 -0.41 0.14
C ASP A 161 15.08 -1.50 0.66
N GLN A 162 15.57 -2.35 -0.26
CA GLN A 162 16.54 -3.42 0.01
C GLN A 162 17.93 -2.89 0.34
N VAL A 163 18.34 -1.80 -0.32
CA VAL A 163 19.64 -1.13 -0.08
C VAL A 163 19.67 -0.45 1.29
N THR A 164 18.57 0.20 1.67
CA THR A 164 18.47 0.94 2.93
C THR A 164 18.18 0.06 4.15
N GLY A 165 17.96 -1.25 3.93
CA GLY A 165 17.56 -2.17 4.98
C GLY A 165 16.12 -1.97 5.47
N LEU A 166 15.28 -1.26 4.70
CA LEU A 166 13.88 -1.06 5.04
C LEU A 166 13.07 -2.37 4.94
N ALA A 167 13.43 -3.21 3.96
CA ALA A 167 12.91 -4.56 3.79
C ALA A 167 13.87 -5.40 2.94
N PRO A 168 13.98 -6.73 3.12
CA PRO A 168 14.52 -7.63 2.08
C PRO A 168 13.61 -7.63 0.83
N PRO A 169 13.93 -8.37 -0.25
CA PRO A 169 12.99 -8.57 -1.36
C PRO A 169 11.60 -8.90 -0.82
N VAL A 170 10.60 -8.15 -1.28
CA VAL A 170 9.27 -8.19 -0.69
C VAL A 170 8.58 -9.44 -1.19
N ASP A 171 8.49 -10.46 -0.33
CA ASP A 171 7.73 -11.66 -0.60
C ASP A 171 6.27 -11.31 -0.95
N PRO A 172 5.69 -11.90 -2.01
CA PRO A 172 4.29 -11.68 -2.38
C PRO A 172 3.29 -11.84 -1.22
N ASP A 173 3.53 -12.75 -0.28
CA ASP A 173 2.67 -12.99 0.88
C ASP A 173 2.70 -11.83 1.90
N TRP A 174 3.71 -10.96 1.82
CA TRP A 174 3.80 -9.77 2.67
C TRP A 174 3.04 -8.58 2.08
N VAL A 175 2.65 -8.65 0.79
CA VAL A 175 1.84 -7.65 0.12
C VAL A 175 0.40 -7.76 0.61
N ARG A 176 -0.08 -6.70 1.26
CA ARG A 176 -1.42 -6.64 1.85
C ARG A 176 -2.46 -6.09 0.89
N ALA A 177 -2.04 -5.20 -0.01
CA ALA A 177 -2.93 -4.55 -0.96
C ALA A 177 -2.17 -3.84 -2.08
N LYS A 178 -2.89 -3.52 -3.16
CA LYS A 178 -2.45 -2.62 -4.24
C LYS A 178 -3.12 -1.26 -4.13
N ALA A 179 -2.35 -0.20 -4.29
CA ALA A 179 -2.85 1.17 -4.33
C ALA A 179 -3.49 1.46 -5.69
N GLN A 180 -4.76 1.89 -5.67
CA GLN A 180 -5.59 2.04 -6.88
C GLN A 180 -5.80 3.49 -7.27
N VAL A 181 -6.26 4.30 -6.31
CA VAL A 181 -6.68 5.70 -6.53
C VAL A 181 -6.33 6.52 -5.29
N ARG A 182 -5.90 7.78 -5.49
CA ARG A 182 -5.66 8.74 -4.39
C ARG A 182 -6.78 9.77 -4.34
N VAL A 183 -7.13 10.17 -3.12
CA VAL A 183 -8.04 11.28 -2.82
C VAL A 183 -7.23 12.34 -2.09
N PRO A 184 -6.95 13.48 -2.74
CA PRO A 184 -6.11 14.52 -2.16
C PRO A 184 -6.60 15.02 -0.81
N PHE A 185 -5.68 15.26 0.11
CA PHE A 185 -5.89 15.88 1.43
C PHE A 185 -6.81 15.14 2.43
N LEU A 186 -7.50 14.07 2.02
CA LEU A 186 -8.46 13.37 2.89
C LEU A 186 -7.76 12.61 4.03
N GLY A 187 -6.48 12.25 3.86
CA GLY A 187 -5.65 11.63 4.89
C GLY A 187 -5.43 12.54 6.10
N TRP A 188 -5.37 13.86 5.92
CA TRP A 188 -5.22 14.83 7.02
C TRP A 188 -6.35 14.74 8.05
N ILE A 189 -7.58 14.40 7.63
CA ILE A 189 -8.70 14.22 8.56
C ILE A 189 -8.43 13.05 9.50
N ARG A 190 -7.97 11.91 8.95
CA ARG A 190 -7.61 10.73 9.74
C ARG A 190 -6.44 11.05 10.67
N LEU A 191 -5.39 11.69 10.15
CA LEU A 191 -4.18 12.03 10.91
C LEU A 191 -4.50 12.94 12.10
N ALA A 192 -5.33 13.97 11.89
CA ALA A 192 -5.78 14.85 12.95
C ALA A 192 -6.55 14.10 14.04
N LEU A 193 -7.45 13.18 13.66
CA LEU A 193 -8.22 12.39 14.63
C LEU A 193 -7.34 11.42 15.43
N SER A 194 -6.34 10.80 14.81
CA SER A 194 -5.39 9.93 15.52
C SER A 194 -4.43 10.67 16.45
N SER A 195 -4.24 11.98 16.27
CA SER A 195 -3.44 12.80 17.21
C SER A 195 -4.23 13.31 18.42
N LEU A 196 -5.56 13.14 18.43
CA LEU A 196 -6.46 13.64 19.48
C LEU A 196 -6.83 12.59 20.53
N PHE A 197 -6.43 11.32 20.32
CA PHE A 197 -6.66 10.18 21.21
C PHE A 197 -5.41 9.30 21.25
#